data_AF-A0A662ESE3-F1
#
_entry.id   AF-A0A662ESE3-F1
#
_cell.length_a   1.000
_cell.length_b   1.000
_cell.length_c   1.000
_cell.angle_alpha   90.00
_cell.angle_beta   90.00
_cell.angle_gamma   90.00
#
_symmetry.space_group_name_H-M   'P 1'
#
loop_
_entity.id
_entity.type
_entity.pdbx_description
1 polymer ?
#
loop_
_entity_poly.entity_id
_entity_poly.type
_entity_poly.pdbx_seq_one_letter_code
_entity_poly.pdbx_strand_id
1 'polypeptide(L)'
;MTSSRDKIDLRRVGYDDSGETPRSASFMLEDDTTRVAASNERKLEMASIRQARKEHPWVRELEWSLVDPDTDEFTRIVADHPDPAGNFIHVKEGEKIRFPAQSCFLLKADRNEQVLH
;
A
#
# COMPACT_ATOMS: atom_id res chain seq x y z
N MET A 1 -17.24 -6.33 -4.90
CA MET A 1 -16.82 -7.60 -5.53
C MET A 1 -16.03 -7.25 -6.78
N THR A 2 -14.80 -7.76 -6.92
CA THR A 2 -13.93 -7.57 -8.10
C THR A 2 -14.53 -8.28 -9.32
N SER A 3 -14.47 -7.63 -10.49
CA SER A 3 -15.02 -8.21 -11.73
C SER A 3 -14.20 -9.43 -12.19
N SER A 4 -14.78 -10.32 -13.01
CA SER A 4 -14.04 -11.46 -13.56
C SER A 4 -12.83 -11.05 -14.40
N ARG A 5 -12.87 -9.86 -15.03
CA ARG A 5 -11.74 -9.30 -15.76
C ARG A 5 -10.64 -8.83 -14.81
N ASP A 6 -11.03 -8.15 -13.73
CA ASP A 6 -10.10 -7.68 -12.69
C ASP A 6 -9.31 -8.86 -12.12
N LYS A 7 -9.96 -10.00 -11.87
CA LYS A 7 -9.30 -11.22 -11.34
C LYS A 7 -8.22 -11.78 -12.29
N ILE A 8 -8.45 -11.73 -13.60
CA ILE A 8 -7.46 -12.17 -14.60
C ILE A 8 -6.27 -11.23 -14.58
N ASP A 9 -6.50 -9.93 -14.42
CA ASP A 9 -5.44 -8.92 -14.39
C ASP A 9 -4.61 -8.98 -13.09
N LEU A 10 -5.24 -9.22 -11.93
CA LEU A 10 -4.54 -9.35 -10.64
C LEU A 10 -3.56 -10.54 -10.62
N ARG A 11 -3.97 -11.69 -11.14
CA ARG A 11 -3.10 -12.88 -11.21
C ARG A 11 -1.87 -12.65 -12.09
N ARG A 12 -1.99 -11.86 -13.16
CA ARG A 12 -0.87 -11.54 -14.06
C ARG A 12 0.22 -10.70 -13.39
N VAL A 13 -0.14 -9.92 -12.37
CA VAL A 13 0.82 -9.14 -11.56
C VAL A 13 1.18 -9.84 -10.25
N GLY A 14 0.81 -11.11 -10.08
CA GLY A 14 1.17 -11.92 -8.92
C GLY A 14 0.39 -11.60 -7.64
N TYR A 15 -0.68 -10.80 -7.72
CA TYR A 15 -1.56 -10.55 -6.60
C TYR A 15 -2.58 -11.68 -6.48
N ASP A 16 -2.58 -12.36 -5.33
CA ASP A 16 -3.54 -13.42 -5.02
C ASP A 16 -4.74 -12.86 -4.26
N ASP A 17 -5.87 -12.72 -4.95
CA ASP A 17 -7.14 -12.30 -4.39
C ASP A 17 -8.00 -13.46 -3.87
N SER A 18 -7.59 -14.71 -4.11
CA SER A 18 -8.31 -15.91 -3.67
C SER A 18 -8.06 -16.26 -2.20
N GLY A 19 -6.88 -15.87 -1.67
CA GLY A 19 -6.42 -16.26 -0.34
C GLY A 19 -5.94 -17.71 -0.24
N GLU A 20 -5.86 -18.44 -1.37
CA GLU A 20 -5.38 -19.82 -1.42
C GLU A 20 -3.85 -19.89 -1.23
N THR A 21 -3.12 -18.86 -1.66
CA THR A 21 -1.68 -18.79 -1.50
C THR A 21 -1.35 -18.13 -0.15
N PRO A 22 -0.53 -18.75 0.70
CA PRO A 22 -0.10 -18.14 1.95
C PRO A 22 0.59 -16.78 1.72
N ARG A 23 0.14 -15.78 2.47
CA ARG A 23 0.67 -14.41 2.48
C ARG A 23 0.74 -13.90 3.92
N SER A 24 1.82 -13.22 4.28
CA SER A 24 1.97 -12.66 5.63
C SER A 24 1.13 -11.40 5.82
N ALA A 25 0.86 -10.67 4.74
CA ALA A 25 -0.09 -9.56 4.70
C ALA A 25 -0.53 -9.30 3.26
N SER A 26 -1.66 -8.61 3.11
CA SER A 26 -2.19 -8.16 1.82
C SER A 26 -2.66 -6.71 1.90
N PHE A 27 -2.37 -5.95 0.85
CA PHE A 27 -2.87 -4.60 0.67
C PHE A 27 -3.38 -4.39 -0.77
N MET A 28 -4.51 -3.71 -0.90
CA MET A 28 -5.08 -3.32 -2.18
C MET A 28 -5.54 -1.88 -2.08
N LEU A 29 -4.99 -1.03 -2.95
CA LEU A 29 -5.51 0.30 -3.21
C LEU A 29 -6.19 0.29 -4.57
N GLU A 30 -7.48 0.62 -4.61
CA GLU A 30 -8.25 0.79 -5.83
C GLU A 30 -8.51 2.28 -6.00
N ASP A 31 -7.95 2.89 -7.05
CA ASP A 31 -7.86 4.34 -7.21
C ASP A 31 -7.30 4.97 -5.91
N ASP A 32 -8.04 5.82 -5.21
CA ASP A 32 -7.57 6.43 -3.95
C ASP A 32 -8.10 5.72 -2.69
N THR A 33 -8.78 4.58 -2.86
CA THR A 33 -9.46 3.87 -1.77
C THR A 33 -8.73 2.59 -1.37
N THR A 34 -8.34 2.50 -0.11
CA THR A 34 -7.85 1.22 0.45
C THR A 34 -8.99 0.22 0.56
N ARG A 35 -8.91 -0.86 -0.24
CA ARG A 35 -9.89 -1.96 -0.26
C ARG A 35 -9.48 -3.11 0.65
N VAL A 36 -8.19 -3.35 0.76
CA VAL A 36 -7.62 -4.41 1.63
C VAL A 36 -6.43 -3.81 2.37
N ALA A 37 -6.37 -4.03 3.67
CA ALA A 37 -5.21 -3.80 4.51
C ALA A 37 -5.29 -4.82 5.65
N ALA A 38 -4.59 -5.94 5.49
CA ALA A 38 -4.74 -7.09 6.38
C ALA A 38 -3.37 -7.71 6.68
N SER A 39 -3.12 -7.95 7.96
CA SER A 39 -1.93 -8.64 8.46
C SER A 39 -2.31 -10.02 8.99
N ASN A 40 -1.67 -11.07 8.48
CA ASN A 40 -1.93 -12.45 8.88
C ASN A 40 -0.93 -12.94 9.95
N GLU A 41 0.05 -12.12 10.32
CA GLU A 41 1.08 -12.42 11.31
C GLU A 41 1.22 -11.26 12.30
N ARG A 42 1.27 -11.53 13.61
CA ARG A 42 1.37 -10.49 14.66
C ARG A 42 2.66 -9.66 14.63
N LYS A 43 3.66 -10.10 13.86
CA LYS A 43 4.99 -9.47 13.73
C LYS A 43 5.10 -8.53 12.53
N LEU A 44 4.08 -8.49 11.68
CA LEU A 44 3.98 -7.63 10.52
C LEU A 44 2.72 -6.79 10.68
N GLU A 45 2.85 -5.49 10.49
CA GLU A 45 1.74 -4.58 10.31
C GLU A 45 1.73 -4.10 8.87
N MET A 46 0.59 -4.28 8.22
CA MET A 46 0.29 -3.73 6.91
C MET A 46 -1.01 -2.94 6.98
N ALA A 47 -0.89 -1.63 6.81
CA ALA A 47 -1.99 -0.67 6.93
C ALA A 47 -1.97 0.31 5.75
N SER A 48 -2.96 1.20 5.68
CA SER A 48 -2.84 2.41 4.85
C SER A 48 -1.91 3.42 5.53
N ILE A 49 -1.19 4.23 4.74
CA ILE A 49 -0.37 5.31 5.30
C ILE A 49 -1.21 6.30 6.12
N ARG A 50 -2.45 6.53 5.70
CA ARG A 50 -3.43 7.39 6.42
C ARG A 50 -3.76 6.86 7.81
N GLN A 51 -3.89 5.54 7.95
CA GLN A 51 -4.09 4.90 9.25
C GLN A 51 -2.81 4.94 10.08
N ALA A 52 -1.66 4.62 9.48
CA ALA A 52 -0.38 4.63 10.16
C ALA A 52 -0.04 6.01 10.74
N ARG A 53 -0.29 7.10 10.00
CA ARG A 53 -0.13 8.49 10.49
C ARG A 53 -0.94 8.81 11.75
N LYS A 54 -2.06 8.11 11.98
CA LYS A 54 -2.93 8.30 13.16
C LYS A 54 -2.50 7.43 14.32
N GLU A 55 -2.10 6.19 14.05
CA GLU A 55 -1.77 5.19 15.07
C GLU A 55 -0.30 5.29 15.53
N HIS A 56 0.58 5.78 14.65
CA HIS A 56 2.02 5.84 14.85
C HIS A 56 2.54 7.26 14.55
N PRO A 57 2.55 8.17 15.53
CA PRO A 57 2.99 9.55 15.31
C PRO A 57 4.40 9.69 14.70
N TRP A 58 5.29 8.75 15.03
CA TRP A 58 6.67 8.68 14.51
C TRP A 58 6.75 8.42 13.01
N VAL A 59 5.70 7.91 12.37
CA VAL A 59 5.68 7.68 10.91
C VAL A 59 5.87 8.98 10.15
N ARG A 60 5.34 10.10 10.67
CA ARG A 60 5.50 11.43 10.06
C ARG A 60 6.96 11.88 9.99
N GLU A 61 7.83 11.38 10.88
CA GLU A 61 9.26 11.69 10.87
C GLU A 61 10.02 10.92 9.80
N LEU A 62 9.44 9.83 9.27
CA LEU A 62 10.04 9.02 8.21
C LEU A 62 9.65 9.50 6.81
N GLU A 63 8.51 10.18 6.67
CA GLU A 63 8.06 10.73 5.39
C GLU A 63 9.11 11.71 4.84
N TRP A 64 9.42 11.59 3.55
CA TRP A 64 10.45 12.40 2.88
C TRP A 64 11.88 12.32 3.47
N SER A 65 12.16 11.38 4.38
CA SER A 65 13.50 11.21 4.95
C SER A 65 14.51 10.57 3.99
N LEU A 66 14.02 9.83 2.98
CA LEU A 66 14.83 9.09 2.01
C LEU A 66 14.67 9.59 0.56
N VAL A 67 13.54 10.19 0.23
CA VAL A 67 13.24 10.77 -1.07
C VAL A 67 13.10 12.27 -0.87
N ASP A 68 13.78 13.08 -1.68
CA ASP A 68 13.68 14.54 -1.63
C ASP A 68 12.39 14.97 -2.35
N PRO A 69 11.49 15.74 -1.71
CA PRO A 69 10.24 16.21 -2.32
C PRO A 69 10.46 17.11 -3.54
N ASP A 70 11.64 17.70 -3.70
CA ASP A 70 11.95 18.58 -4.83
C ASP A 70 12.66 17.89 -6.01
N THR A 71 12.82 16.56 -5.96
CA THR A 71 13.55 15.77 -6.98
C THR A 71 13.05 16.04 -8.41
N ASP A 72 11.72 16.04 -8.60
CA ASP A 72 11.08 16.20 -9.90
C ASP A 72 9.62 16.69 -9.75
N GLU A 73 8.90 16.79 -10.86
CA GLU A 73 7.50 17.25 -10.84
C GLU A 73 6.56 16.27 -10.13
N PHE A 74 6.86 14.97 -10.14
CA PHE A 74 5.99 13.94 -9.54
C PHE A 74 6.14 13.90 -8.03
N THR A 75 7.36 13.98 -7.52
CA THR A 75 7.64 14.11 -6.08
C THR A 75 7.02 15.38 -5.50
N ARG A 76 7.08 16.50 -6.21
CA ARG A 76 6.38 17.73 -5.82
C ARG A 76 4.85 17.55 -5.79
N ILE A 77 4.26 16.88 -6.78
CA ILE A 77 2.82 16.56 -6.77
C ILE A 77 2.44 15.75 -5.52
N VAL A 78 3.24 14.74 -5.17
CA VAL A 78 2.99 13.92 -3.96
C VAL A 78 3.15 14.75 -2.68
N ALA A 79 4.15 15.64 -2.62
CA ALA A 79 4.43 16.50 -1.46
C ALA A 79 3.34 17.56 -1.24
N ASP A 80 2.80 18.13 -2.31
CA ASP A 80 1.73 19.14 -2.26
C ASP A 80 0.34 18.51 -2.05
N HIS A 81 0.21 17.20 -2.23
CA HIS A 81 -1.06 16.51 -2.03
C HIS A 81 -1.43 16.46 -0.54
N PRO A 82 -2.64 16.88 -0.13
CA PRO A 82 -2.98 17.06 1.29
C PRO A 82 -3.06 15.74 2.07
N ASP A 83 -3.36 14.63 1.40
CA ASP A 83 -3.40 13.30 2.01
C ASP A 83 -3.16 12.21 0.95
N PRO A 84 -1.90 11.99 0.50
CA PRO A 84 -1.59 10.98 -0.51
C PRO A 84 -1.96 9.58 0.00
N ALA A 85 -2.39 8.71 -0.91
CA ALA A 85 -2.66 7.31 -0.59
C ALA A 85 -1.34 6.53 -0.50
N GLY A 86 -1.38 5.32 0.03
CA GLY A 86 -0.16 4.53 0.22
C GLY A 86 -0.35 3.41 1.21
N ASN A 87 0.62 2.51 1.25
CA ASN A 87 0.67 1.47 2.27
C ASN A 87 1.72 1.82 3.34
N PHE A 88 1.54 1.26 4.51
CA PHE A 88 2.53 1.25 5.57
C PHE A 88 2.84 -0.20 5.89
N ILE A 89 4.12 -0.56 5.86
CA ILE A 89 4.60 -1.92 6.09
C ILE A 89 5.66 -1.86 7.18
N HIS A 90 5.37 -2.44 8.34
CA HIS A 90 6.27 -2.44 9.48
C HIS A 90 6.43 -3.84 10.05
N VAL A 91 7.66 -4.35 10.02
CA VAL A 91 8.03 -5.61 10.67
C VAL A 91 8.68 -5.29 12.01
N LYS A 92 8.25 -5.95 13.08
CA LYS A 92 8.84 -5.73 14.41
C LYS A 92 10.32 -6.04 14.42
N GLU A 93 11.06 -5.31 15.25
CA GLU A 93 12.51 -5.46 15.39
C GLU A 93 12.91 -6.93 15.66
N GLY A 94 13.92 -7.42 14.94
CA GLY A 94 14.44 -8.78 15.07
C GLY A 94 13.56 -9.88 14.45
N GLU A 95 12.35 -9.56 13.99
CA GLU A 95 11.42 -10.54 13.43
C GLU A 95 11.63 -10.76 11.92
N LYS A 96 11.23 -11.94 11.45
CA LYS A 96 11.22 -12.30 10.01
C LYS A 96 9.85 -12.81 9.61
N ILE A 97 9.23 -12.25 8.58
CA ILE A 97 7.93 -12.70 8.08
C ILE A 97 8.05 -14.09 7.44
N ARG A 98 7.01 -14.93 7.56
CA ARG A 98 7.07 -16.33 7.09
C ARG A 98 6.83 -16.47 5.58
N PHE A 99 5.96 -15.64 5.03
CA PHE A 99 5.57 -15.62 3.62
C PHE A 99 5.76 -14.20 3.06
N PRO A 100 5.71 -14.01 1.73
CA PRO A 100 5.68 -12.66 1.18
C PRO A 100 4.45 -11.87 1.65
N ALA A 101 4.64 -10.59 1.93
CA ALA A 101 3.54 -9.62 1.90
C ALA A 101 3.25 -9.24 0.44
N GLN A 102 2.00 -8.94 0.11
CA GLN A 102 1.59 -8.51 -1.22
C GLN A 102 0.89 -7.16 -1.19
N SER A 103 1.17 -6.32 -2.18
CA SER A 103 0.51 -5.04 -2.38
C SER A 103 0.09 -4.92 -3.84
N CYS A 104 -1.08 -4.35 -4.11
CA CYS A 104 -1.51 -3.99 -5.44
C CYS A 104 -2.13 -2.59 -5.44
N PHE A 105 -1.75 -1.80 -6.43
CA PHE A 105 -2.27 -0.47 -6.70
C PHE A 105 -2.98 -0.55 -8.06
N LEU A 106 -4.30 -0.46 -8.04
CA LEU A 106 -5.16 -0.73 -9.18
C LEU A 106 -5.88 0.55 -9.58
N LEU A 107 -5.62 1.02 -10.80
CA LEU A 107 -6.35 2.11 -11.44
C LEU A 107 -7.59 1.55 -12.14
N LYS A 108 -8.77 2.05 -11.83
CA LYS A 108 -10.04 1.64 -12.46
C LYS A 108 -10.87 2.81 -12.96
N ALA A 109 -10.81 3.95 -12.28
CA ALA A 109 -11.53 5.13 -12.71
C ALA A 109 -10.87 5.73 -13.97
N ASP A 110 -11.70 6.11 -14.95
CA ASP A 110 -11.22 6.77 -16.15
C ASP A 110 -10.57 8.11 -15.80
N ARG A 111 -9.35 8.31 -16.31
CA ARG A 111 -8.56 9.55 -16.13
C ARG A 111 -8.26 9.89 -14.66
N ASN A 112 -8.18 8.88 -13.79
CA ASN A 112 -7.73 9.07 -12.42
C ASN A 112 -6.20 9.22 -12.34
N GLU A 113 -5.74 10.18 -11.54
CA GLU A 113 -4.34 10.30 -11.14
C GLU A 113 -4.21 9.74 -9.72
N GLN A 114 -3.51 8.62 -9.59
CA GLN A 114 -3.30 8.00 -8.28
C GLN A 114 -1.98 8.51 -7.70
N VAL A 115 -2.09 9.31 -6.65
CA VAL A 115 -0.95 9.94 -5.97
C VAL A 115 -0.57 9.11 -4.74
N LEU A 116 0.61 8.49 -4.80
CA LEU A 116 1.09 7.54 -3.80
C LEU A 116 2.31 8.08 -3.05
N HIS A 117 2.32 7.88 -1.73
CA HIS A 117 3.47 8.08 -0.85
C HIS A 117 3.81 6.77 -0.13
#